data_AF-A0A2D4QWD4-F1
#
_entry.id   AF-A0A2D4QWD4-F1
#
_cell.length_a   1.000
_cell.length_b   1.000
_cell.length_c   1.000
_cell.angle_alpha   90.00
_cell.angle_beta   90.00
_cell.angle_gamma   90.00
#
_symmetry.space_group_name_H-M   'P 1'
#
loop_
_entity.id
_entity.type
_entity.pdbx_description
1 polymer ?
#
loop_
_entity_poly.entity_id
_entity_poly.type
_entity_poly.pdbx_seq_one_letter_code
_entity_poly.pdbx_strand_id
1 'polypeptide(L)'
;MSRPKPKVLLSKTDRNTYKTEEVLESNAIWAVFFDGKPINLKTSTMASAHPGPKYKKVSFSNPGHALNLAKKLNQTFGSDKFQVYQLSTGKRING
;
A
#
# COMPACT_ATOMS: atom_id res chain seq x y z
N MET A 1 19.36 4.10 6.90
CA MET A 1 19.42 2.77 7.54
C MET A 1 19.08 1.73 6.49
N SER A 2 19.94 0.73 6.31
CA SER A 2 19.66 -0.41 5.41
C SER A 2 18.40 -1.13 5.89
N ARG A 3 17.47 -1.43 4.97
CA ARG A 3 16.26 -2.17 5.30
C ARG A 3 16.70 -3.60 5.69
N PRO A 4 16.31 -4.13 6.86
CA PRO A 4 16.63 -5.51 7.22
C PRO A 4 16.10 -6.46 6.14
N LYS A 5 16.91 -7.45 5.77
CA LYS A 5 16.55 -8.43 4.75
C LYS A 5 15.32 -9.21 5.26
N PRO A 6 14.21 -9.23 4.51
CA PRO A 6 13.01 -9.95 4.95
C PRO A 6 13.25 -11.45 4.94
N LYS A 7 12.54 -12.18 5.82
CA LYS A 7 12.55 -13.64 5.85
C LYS A 7 11.81 -14.18 4.63
N VAL A 8 12.42 -15.11 3.91
CA VAL A 8 11.76 -15.85 2.81
C VAL A 8 10.88 -16.93 3.43
N LEU A 9 9.60 -16.93 3.10
CA LEU A 9 8.61 -17.91 3.55
C LEU A 9 8.48 -19.07 2.56
N LEU A 10 8.45 -18.76 1.26
CA LEU A 10 8.39 -19.73 0.17
C LEU A 10 9.31 -19.25 -0.95
N SER A 11 9.92 -20.18 -1.67
CA SER A 11 10.73 -19.89 -2.86
C SER A 11 10.49 -20.95 -3.92
N LYS A 12 10.30 -20.52 -5.17
CA LYS A 12 10.13 -21.43 -6.30
C LYS A 12 10.92 -20.90 -7.48
N THR A 13 11.78 -21.74 -8.04
CA THR A 13 12.53 -21.46 -9.27
C THR A 13 11.92 -22.25 -10.43
N ASP A 14 11.52 -21.54 -11.47
CA ASP A 14 11.16 -22.15 -12.75
C ASP A 14 12.44 -22.56 -13.49
N ARG A 15 12.58 -23.85 -13.78
CA ARG A 15 13.77 -24.41 -14.46
C ARG A 15 13.87 -24.03 -15.93
N ASN A 16 12.76 -23.66 -16.56
CA ASN A 16 12.74 -23.29 -17.98
C ASN A 16 13.11 -21.81 -18.17
N THR A 17 12.64 -20.94 -17.28
CA THR A 17 12.90 -19.49 -17.37
C THR A 17 14.01 -19.00 -16.44
N TYR A 18 14.49 -19.85 -15.54
CA TYR A 18 15.46 -19.53 -14.48
C TYR A 18 15.01 -18.38 -13.54
N LYS A 19 13.71 -18.07 -13.52
CA LYS A 19 13.14 -17.06 -12.63
C LYS A 19 12.81 -17.67 -11.28
N THR A 20 13.17 -16.96 -10.22
CA THR A 20 12.80 -17.31 -8.84
C THR A 20 11.74 -16.33 -8.33
N GLU A 21 10.63 -16.88 -7.84
CA GLU A 21 9.60 -16.14 -7.12
C GLU A 21 9.70 -16.47 -5.63
N GLU A 22 9.70 -15.44 -4.79
CA GLU A 22 9.79 -15.58 -3.34
C GLU A 22 8.61 -14.90 -2.65
N VAL A 23 8.02 -15.60 -1.69
CA VAL A 23 7.07 -15.01 -0.74
C VAL A 23 7.86 -14.54 0.46
N LEU A 24 7.77 -13.25 0.77
CA LEU A 24 8.55 -12.60 1.82
C LEU A 24 7.65 -12.25 3.01
N GLU A 25 8.15 -12.50 4.21
CA GLU A 25 7.52 -12.04 5.44
C GLU A 25 7.52 -10.51 5.50
N SER A 26 6.43 -9.94 6.01
CA SER A 26 6.31 -8.52 6.27
C SER A 26 5.85 -8.29 7.70
N ASN A 27 6.55 -7.43 8.43
CA ASN A 27 6.22 -7.13 9.83
C ASN A 27 4.84 -6.47 9.98
N ALA A 28 4.44 -5.69 8.98
CA ALA A 28 3.15 -5.02 8.92
C ALA A 28 2.90 -4.49 7.51
N ILE A 29 1.68 -4.03 7.29
CA ILE A 29 1.37 -3.10 6.20
C ILE A 29 1.05 -1.73 6.79
N TRP A 30 1.31 -0.67 6.03
CA TRP A 30 0.98 0.70 6.43
C TRP A 30 -0.04 1.26 5.47
N ALA A 31 -1.13 1.82 6.00
CA ALA A 31 -2.18 2.38 5.18
C ALA A 31 -2.54 3.79 5.63
N VAL A 32 -2.93 4.63 4.66
CA VAL A 32 -3.48 5.96 4.96
C VAL A 32 -4.96 5.83 5.28
N PHE A 33 -5.35 6.41 6.41
CA PHE A 33 -6.72 6.52 6.88
C PHE A 33 -7.13 7.98 6.86
N PHE A 34 -8.42 8.24 6.74
CA PHE A 34 -9.01 9.56 6.96
C PHE A 34 -9.99 9.48 8.11
N ASP A 35 -9.76 10.26 9.17
CA ASP A 35 -10.64 10.30 10.35
C ASP A 35 -10.91 8.90 10.94
N GLY A 36 -9.85 8.12 11.10
CA GLY A 36 -9.91 6.75 11.65
C GLY A 36 -10.50 5.69 10.70
N LYS A 37 -10.81 6.02 9.43
CA LYS A 37 -11.37 5.07 8.45
C LYS A 37 -10.37 4.74 7.34
N PRO A 38 -10.23 3.46 6.93
CA PRO A 38 -9.39 3.10 5.81
C PRO A 38 -9.98 3.67 4.51
N ILE A 39 -9.13 4.18 3.63
CA ILE A 39 -9.56 4.81 2.37
C ILE A 39 -8.87 4.19 1.15
N ASN A 40 -9.37 4.53 -0.03
CA ASN A 40 -8.68 4.37 -1.32
C ASN A 40 -8.82 5.69 -2.09
N LEU A 41 -7.98 5.88 -3.10
CA LEU A 41 -8.06 7.06 -3.97
C LEU A 41 -8.65 6.70 -5.33
N LYS A 42 -9.38 7.65 -5.91
CA LYS A 42 -9.86 7.61 -7.28
C LYS A 42 -9.36 8.87 -7.99
N THR A 43 -8.87 8.73 -9.20
CA THR A 43 -8.49 9.85 -10.07
C THR A 43 -9.26 9.76 -11.38
N SER A 44 -9.87 10.86 -11.79
CA SER A 44 -10.60 11.01 -13.05
C SER A 44 -10.33 12.39 -13.65
N THR A 45 -10.38 12.48 -14.98
CA THR A 45 -10.20 13.73 -15.72
C THR A 45 -11.57 14.26 -16.16
N MET A 46 -11.83 15.56 -15.98
CA MET A 46 -13.10 16.16 -16.43
C MET A 46 -13.19 16.29 -17.96
N ALA A 47 -12.05 16.41 -18.63
CA ALA A 47 -11.97 16.65 -20.08
C ALA A 47 -12.24 15.42 -20.96
N SER A 48 -12.14 14.21 -20.40
CA SER A 48 -12.34 12.97 -21.16
C SER A 48 -12.69 11.82 -20.21
N ALA A 49 -13.67 11.02 -20.61
CA ALA A 49 -13.98 9.75 -19.95
C ALA A 49 -12.95 8.64 -20.26
N HIS A 50 -11.96 8.90 -21.12
CA HIS A 50 -10.92 7.95 -21.50
C HIS A 50 -9.48 8.49 -21.31
N PRO A 51 -8.58 7.72 -20.66
CA PRO A 51 -8.86 6.45 -19.97
C PRO A 51 -9.75 6.65 -18.73
N GLY A 52 -10.55 5.64 -18.41
CA GLY A 52 -11.50 5.67 -17.29
C GLY A 52 -10.84 5.93 -15.93
N PRO A 53 -11.65 6.16 -14.88
CA PRO A 53 -11.14 6.49 -13.56
C PRO A 53 -10.18 5.42 -13.03
N LYS A 54 -9.05 5.87 -12.48
CA LYS A 54 -8.03 4.98 -11.91
C LYS A 54 -8.21 4.92 -10.40
N TYR A 55 -8.35 3.70 -9.88
CA TYR A 55 -8.39 3.43 -8.45
C TYR A 55 -7.00 3.09 -7.95
N LYS A 56 -6.63 3.65 -6.80
CA LYS A 56 -5.33 3.44 -6.16
C LYS A 56 -5.53 2.98 -4.73
N LYS A 57 -5.00 1.79 -4.42
CA LYS A 57 -4.83 1.32 -3.04
C LYS A 57 -3.78 2.16 -2.32
N VAL A 58 -4.01 2.44 -1.05
CA VAL A 58 -3.10 3.23 -0.20
C VAL A 58 -2.52 2.42 0.94
N SER A 59 -2.41 1.10 0.75
CA SER A 59 -1.66 0.18 1.61
C SER A 59 -0.26 -0.07 1.03
N PHE A 60 0.76 0.03 1.86
CA PHE A 60 2.17 0.00 1.48
C PHE A 60 2.95 -1.00 2.34
N SER A 61 4.01 -1.58 1.77
CA SER A 61 4.98 -2.42 2.48
C SER A 61 6.09 -1.61 3.18
N ASN A 62 6.02 -0.28 3.14
CA ASN A 62 6.97 0.64 3.77
C ASN A 62 6.23 1.86 4.35
N PRO A 63 6.45 2.21 5.64
CA PRO A 63 5.80 3.36 6.28
C PRO A 63 6.11 4.70 5.59
N GLY A 64 7.30 4.88 5.03
CA GLY A 64 7.71 6.13 4.38
C GLY A 64 6.80 6.52 3.20
N HIS A 65 6.36 5.54 2.41
CA HIS A 65 5.42 5.82 1.32
C HIS A 65 4.04 6.24 1.83
N ALA A 66 3.56 5.62 2.91
CA ALA A 66 2.30 5.98 3.54
C ALA A 66 2.37 7.39 4.16
N LEU A 67 3.45 7.71 4.88
CA LEU A 67 3.66 9.01 5.52
C LEU A 67 3.76 10.15 4.50
N ASN A 68 4.50 9.93 3.41
CA ASN A 68 4.61 10.91 2.32
C ASN A 68 3.25 11.14 1.65
N LEU A 69 2.45 10.09 1.46
CA LEU A 69 1.11 10.24 0.91
C LEU A 69 0.18 10.99 1.87
N ALA A 70 0.15 10.63 3.15
CA ALA A 70 -0.67 11.30 4.17
C ALA A 70 -0.34 12.79 4.25
N LYS A 71 0.96 13.14 4.31
CA LYS A 71 1.42 14.54 4.28
C LYS A 71 0.93 15.28 3.04
N LYS A 72 1.07 14.67 1.85
CA LYS A 72 0.59 15.27 0.59
C LYS A 72 -0.92 15.51 0.62
N LEU A 73 -1.71 14.55 1.11
CA LEU A 73 -3.17 14.67 1.20
C LEU A 73 -3.58 15.75 2.20
N ASN A 74 -2.98 15.77 3.39
CA ASN A 74 -3.18 16.84 4.38
C ASN A 74 -2.93 18.23 3.77
N GLN A 75 -1.82 18.39 3.04
CA GLN A 75 -1.53 19.64 2.32
C GLN A 75 -2.54 19.96 1.21
N THR A 76 -2.95 18.95 0.43
CA THR A 76 -3.87 19.13 -0.72
C THR A 76 -5.27 19.55 -0.26
N PHE A 77 -5.73 19.01 0.86
CA PHE A 77 -7.09 19.22 1.36
C PHE A 77 -7.16 20.18 2.57
N GLY A 78 -6.05 20.81 2.96
CA GLY A 78 -6.01 21.70 4.13
C GLY A 78 -6.47 20.98 5.41
N SER A 79 -6.03 19.73 5.61
CA SER A 79 -6.49 18.86 6.68
C SER A 79 -5.30 18.30 7.48
N ASP A 80 -5.58 17.76 8.65
CA ASP A 80 -4.69 16.97 9.50
C ASP A 80 -5.23 15.55 9.76
N LYS A 81 -6.39 15.22 9.19
CA LYS A 81 -7.12 13.97 9.42
C LYS A 81 -6.59 12.79 8.61
N PHE A 82 -5.70 13.01 7.64
CA PHE A 82 -5.01 11.92 6.97
C PHE A 82 -3.86 11.42 7.83
N GLN A 83 -3.98 10.18 8.31
CA GLN A 83 -3.07 9.57 9.27
C GLN A 83 -2.62 8.19 8.77
N VAL A 84 -1.44 7.75 9.19
CA VAL A 84 -0.90 6.44 8.81
C VAL A 84 -1.13 5.44 9.94
N TYR A 85 -1.75 4.31 9.61
CA TYR A 85 -1.97 3.21 10.54
C TYR A 85 -1.06 2.04 10.15
N GLN A 86 -0.34 1.50 11.14
CA GLN A 86 0.37 0.23 11.02
C GLN A 86 -0.60 -0.90 11.33
N LEU A 87 -0.75 -1.84 10.39
CA LEU A 87 -1.61 -2.99 10.53
C LEU A 87 -0.72 -4.24 10.59
N SER A 88 -0.53 -4.75 11.80
CA SER A 88 0.25 -5.96 12.08
C SER A 88 -0.60 -7.22 12.22
N THR A 89 -1.90 -7.06 12.48
CA THR A 89 -2.87 -8.15 12.59
C THR A 89 -4.07 -7.85 11.71
N GLY A 90 -4.82 -8.89 11.36
CA GLY A 90 -6.00 -8.77 10.53
C GLY A 90 -7.00 -9.87 10.83
N LYS A 91 -8.24 -9.65 10.43
CA LYS A 91 -9.27 -10.69 10.50
C LYS A 91 -9.15 -11.57 9.26
N ARG A 92 -8.89 -12.87 9.47
CA ARG A 92 -8.99 -13.84 8.38
C ARG A 92 -10.44 -13.90 7.91
N ILE A 93 -10.65 -13.66 6.62
CA ILE A 93 -11.95 -13.85 5.96
C ILE A 93 -11.91 -15.22 5.29
N ASN A 94 -12.89 -16.08 5.59
CA ASN A 94 -13.10 -17.30 4.83
C ASN A 94 -14.00 -16.95 3.65
N GLY A 95 -13.52 -17.18 2.44
CA GLY A 95 -14.27 -17.06 1.19
C GLY A 95 -14.72 -18.41 0.69
#